data_AF-A0A6G1T0P5-F1
#
_entry.id   AF-A0A6G1T0P5-F1
#
_cell.length_a   1.000
_cell.length_b   1.000
_cell.length_c   1.000
_cell.angle_alpha   90.00
_cell.angle_beta   90.00
_cell.angle_gamma   90.00
#
_symmetry.space_group_name_H-M   'P 1'
#
loop_
_entity.id
_entity.type
_entity.pdbx_description
1 polymer ?
#
loop_
_entity_poly.entity_id
_entity_poly.type
_entity_poly.pdbx_seq_one_letter_code
_entity_poly.pdbx_strand_id
1 'polypeptide(L)' 'MDIYCPVCGEPWAIDELHDVPDAGFDAAWRRFSDEGCSLFGSGHNGQPDTAMATKSAMLHNVLGDDIDGIASLMDE' A
#
# COMPACT_ATOMS: atom_id res chain seq x y z
N MET A 1 5.93 -11.16 7.18
CA MET A 1 4.54 -10.75 7.48
C MET A 1 3.92 -10.41 6.14
N ASP A 2 2.66 -10.75 5.93
CA ASP A 2 2.01 -10.49 4.64
C ASP A 2 1.21 -9.19 4.69
N ILE A 3 1.27 -8.43 3.61
CA ILE A 3 0.40 -7.28 3.34
C ILE A 3 -0.58 -7.68 2.25
N TYR A 4 -1.78 -7.10 2.26
CA TYR A 4 -2.82 -7.45 1.29
C TYR A 4 -3.05 -6.29 0.35
N CYS A 5 -3.13 -6.56 -0.95
CA CYS A 5 -3.43 -5.54 -1.93
C CYS A 5 -4.81 -4.91 -1.63
N PRO A 6 -4.93 -3.58 -1.47
CA PRO A 6 -6.20 -2.91 -1.20
C PRO A 6 -7.17 -2.94 -2.40
N VAL A 7 -6.69 -3.36 -3.58
CA VAL A 7 -7.50 -3.44 -4.81
C VAL A 7 -8.02 -4.87 -5.07
N CYS A 8 -7.12 -5.86 -5.09
CA CYS A 8 -7.47 -7.24 -5.43
C CYS A 8 -7.47 -8.23 -4.24
N GLY A 9 -7.00 -7.81 -3.07
CA GLY A 9 -6.96 -8.65 -1.87
C GLY A 9 -5.89 -9.73 -1.88
N GLU A 10 -4.97 -9.72 -2.84
CA GLU A 10 -3.87 -10.68 -2.89
C GLU A 10 -2.86 -10.45 -1.76
N PRO A 11 -2.32 -11.53 -1.17
CA PRO A 11 -1.21 -11.42 -0.23
C PRO A 11 0.10 -11.14 -0.98
N TRP A 12 0.90 -10.24 -0.43
CA TRP A 12 2.24 -9.88 -0.88
C TRP A 12 3.18 -9.91 0.32
N ALA A 13 4.45 -10.26 0.10
CA ALA A 13 5.41 -10.21 1.19
C ALA A 13 5.72 -8.75 1.52
N ILE A 14 5.66 -8.38 2.80
CA ILE A 14 5.99 -7.02 3.24
C ILE A 14 7.39 -6.59 2.80
N ASP A 15 8.31 -7.55 2.68
CA ASP A 15 9.69 -7.32 2.26
C ASP A 15 9.79 -6.81 0.81
N GLU A 16 8.79 -7.07 -0.04
CA GLU A 16 8.76 -6.56 -1.43
C GLU A 16 8.67 -5.03 -1.48
N LEU A 17 8.19 -4.38 -0.41
CA LEU A 17 8.22 -2.92 -0.31
C LEU A 17 9.65 -2.36 -0.25
N HIS A 18 10.63 -3.15 0.21
CA HIS A 18 12.04 -2.74 0.21
C HIS A 18 12.66 -2.75 -1.20
N ASP A 19 12.06 -3.48 -2.14
CA ASP A 19 12.54 -3.60 -3.51
C ASP A 19 11.94 -2.54 -4.45
N VAL A 20 11.05 -1.68 -3.93
CA VAL A 20 10.46 -0.58 -4.71
C VAL A 20 11.54 0.47 -5.02
N PRO A 21 11.85 0.72 -6.30
CA PRO A 21 12.91 1.65 -6.68
C PRO A 21 12.56 3.08 -6.27
N ASP A 22 13.60 3.82 -5.90
CA ASP A 22 13.53 5.25 -5.57
C ASP A 22 12.55 5.61 -4.42
N ALA A 23 12.16 4.64 -3.60
CA ALA A 23 11.32 4.83 -2.44
C ALA A 23 11.91 4.17 -1.19
N GLY A 24 11.92 4.88 -0.06
CA GLY A 24 12.10 4.24 1.25
C GLY A 24 10.87 3.42 1.63
N PHE A 25 11.00 2.56 2.64
CA PHE A 25 9.91 1.67 3.08
C PHE A 25 8.58 2.40 3.32
N ASP A 26 8.60 3.54 4.03
CA ASP A 26 7.39 4.31 4.33
C ASP A 26 6.73 4.89 3.06
N ALA A 27 7.54 5.36 2.11
CA ALA A 27 7.06 5.85 0.83
C ALA A 27 6.50 4.71 -0.04
N ALA A 28 7.15 3.55 -0.04
CA ALA A 28 6.67 2.35 -0.72
C ALA A 28 5.36 1.84 -0.10
N TRP A 29 5.25 1.84 1.23
CA TRP A 29 4.03 1.48 1.96
C TRP A 29 2.85 2.38 1.58
N ARG A 30 3.09 3.70 1.51
CA ARG A 30 2.09 4.69 1.10
C ARG A 30 1.70 4.56 -0.37
N ARG A 31 2.66 4.31 -1.25
CA ARG A 31 2.35 4.01 -2.65
C ARG A 31 1.57 2.72 -2.79
N PHE A 32 1.87 1.70 -1.99
CA PHE A 32 1.15 0.44 -1.99
C PHE A 32 -0.30 0.60 -1.51
N SER A 33 -0.57 1.53 -0.58
CA SER A 33 -1.96 1.82 -0.21
C SER A 33 -2.79 2.41 -1.35
N ASP A 34 -2.17 3.16 -2.27
CA ASP A 34 -2.85 3.82 -3.39
C ASP A 34 -2.87 2.94 -4.66
N GLU A 35 -1.71 2.40 -5.03
CA GLU A 35 -1.48 1.64 -6.27
C GLU A 35 -1.76 0.12 -6.08
N GLY A 36 -1.74 -0.36 -4.83
CA GLY A 36 -1.77 -1.79 -4.52
C GLY A 36 -0.61 -2.56 -5.13
N CYS A 37 -0.85 -3.82 -5.49
CA CYS A 37 0.19 -4.67 -6.08
C CYS A 37 0.68 -4.23 -7.47
N SER A 38 0.04 -3.24 -8.09
CA SER A 38 0.55 -2.65 -9.33
C SER A 38 1.87 -1.92 -9.12
N LEU A 39 2.17 -1.50 -7.88
CA LEU A 39 3.44 -0.92 -7.47
C LEU A 39 4.65 -1.82 -7.82
N PHE A 40 4.46 -3.14 -7.75
CA PHE A 40 5.52 -4.12 -8.03
C PHE A 40 5.62 -4.47 -9.53
N GLY A 41 4.90 -3.75 -10.39
CA GLY A 41 4.82 -4.05 -11.82
C GLY A 41 3.98 -5.29 -12.15
N SER A 42 3.25 -5.83 -11.16
CA SER A 42 2.31 -6.93 -11.36
C SER A 42 0.92 -6.40 -11.74
N GLY A 43 0.16 -7.19 -12.51
CA GLY A 43 -1.25 -6.91 -12.73
C GLY A 43 -2.08 -7.36 -11.54
N HIS A 44 -3.10 -6.60 -11.17
CA HIS A 44 -4.13 -7.10 -10.25
C HIS A 44 -4.75 -8.38 -10.82
N ASN A 45 -5.01 -9.36 -9.95
CA ASN A 45 -5.73 -10.54 -10.41
C ASN A 45 -7.11 -10.20 -11.01
N GLY A 46 -7.60 -11.10 -11.87
CA GLY A 46 -8.92 -10.95 -12.49
C GLY A 46 -10.09 -11.35 -11.59
N GLN A 47 -9.82 -11.83 -10.37
CA GLN A 47 -10.83 -12.32 -9.43
C GLN A 47 -10.53 -11.79 -8.02
N PRO A 48 -10.83 -10.51 -7.77
CA PRO A 48 -10.45 -9.86 -6.53
C PRO A 48 -11.19 -10.46 -5.33
N ASP A 49 -10.46 -10.73 -4.24
CA ASP A 49 -11.05 -10.98 -2.94
C ASP A 49 -11.48 -9.64 -2.35
N THR A 50 -12.71 -9.25 -2.67
CA THR A 50 -13.29 -7.98 -2.24
C THR A 50 -13.32 -7.80 -0.72
N ALA A 51 -13.45 -8.88 0.05
CA ALA A 51 -13.47 -8.79 1.52
C ALA A 51 -12.08 -8.47 2.07
N MET A 52 -11.04 -9.12 1.54
CA MET A 52 -9.65 -8.84 1.92
C MET A 52 -9.18 -7.49 1.40
N ALA A 53 -9.49 -7.14 0.16
CA ALA A 53 -9.21 -5.84 -0.43
C ALA A 53 -9.79 -4.70 0.43
N THR A 54 -11.08 -4.82 0.80
CA THR A 54 -11.76 -3.81 1.63
C THR A 54 -11.14 -3.69 3.01
N LYS A 55 -10.86 -4.82 3.69
CA LYS A 55 -10.20 -4.81 5.01
C LYS A 55 -8.82 -4.16 4.93
N SER A 56 -8.05 -4.47 3.89
CA SER A 56 -6.72 -3.91 3.69
C SER A 56 -6.79 -2.41 3.41
N ALA A 57 -7.68 -1.98 2.52
CA ALA A 57 -7.91 -0.57 2.23
C ALA A 57 -8.30 0.22 3.49
N MET A 58 -9.15 -0.34 4.35
CA MET A 58 -9.47 0.29 5.65
C MET A 58 -8.24 0.40 6.55
N LEU A 59 -7.41 -0.65 6.63
CA LEU A 59 -6.19 -0.65 7.43
C LEU A 59 -5.21 0.43 6.96
N HIS A 60 -5.02 0.54 5.65
CA HIS A 60 -4.13 1.53 5.04
C HIS A 60 -4.65 2.96 5.18
N ASN A 61 -5.96 3.19 5.05
CA ASN A 61 -6.54 4.51 5.29
C ASN A 61 -6.36 4.96 6.74
N VAL A 62 -6.61 4.07 7.72
CA VAL A 62 -6.45 4.41 9.15
C VAL A 62 -4.98 4.70 9.51
N LEU A 63 -4.02 4.02 8.88
CA LEU A 63 -2.60 4.19 9.17
C LEU A 63 -1.92 5.27 8.32
N GLY A 64 -2.48 5.61 7.15
CA GLY A 64 -1.91 6.55 6.18
C GLY A 64 -2.44 7.99 6.29
N ASP A 65 -3.67 8.18 6.76
CA ASP A 65 -4.34 9.50 6.86
C ASP A 65 -3.68 10.42 7.92
N ASP A 66 -3.12 9.85 8.99
CA ASP A 66 -2.46 10.62 10.06
C ASP A 66 -1.04 11.11 9.71
N ILE A 67 -0.41 10.62 8.62
CA ILE A 67 0.95 11.03 8.23
C ILE A 67 0.96 12.33 7.40
N ASP A 68 -0.11 12.62 6.65
CA ASP A 68 -0.21 13.85 5.83
C ASP A 68 -0.36 15.14 6.65
N GLY A 69 -0.88 15.02 7.87
CA GLY A 69 -0.96 16.15 8.80
C GLY A 69 0.41 16.64 9.29
N ILE A 70 1.45 15.79 9.26
CA ILE A 70 2.80 16.13 9.71
C ILE A 70 3.69 16.60 8.54
N ALA A 71 3.51 16.05 7.33
CA ALA A 71 4.26 16.48 6.14
C ALA A 71 3.93 17.92 5.71
N SER A 72 2.75 18.45 6.07
CA SER A 72 2.35 19.84 5.79
C SER A 72 3.04 20.89 6.67
N LEU A 73 3.90 20.50 7.62
CA LEU A 73 4.63 21.41 8.52
C LEU A 73 6.11 21.62 8.13
N MET A 74 6.58 21.02 7.03
CA MET A 74 8.00 21.08 6.61
C MET A 74 8.24 21.83 5.28
N ASP A 75 7.21 22.47 4.72
CA ASP A 75 7.28 23.25 3.47
C ASP A 75 6.96 24.75 3.70
N GLU A 76 7.43 25.32 4.83
CA GLU A 76 7.47 26.77 5.09
C GLU A 76 8.92 27.28 5.25
#